data_AF-A0A8H3MHA0-F1
#
_entry.id   AF-A0A8H3MHA0-F1
#
_cell.length_a   1.000
_cell.length_b   1.000
_cell.length_c   1.000
_cell.angle_alpha   90.00
_cell.angle_beta   90.00
_cell.angle_gamma   90.00
#
_symmetry.space_group_name_H-M   'P 1'
#
loop_
_entity.id
_entity.type
_entity.pdbx_description
1 polymer ?
#
loop_
_entity_poly.entity_id
_entity_poly.type
_entity_poly.pdbx_seq_one_letter_code
_entity_poly.pdbx_strand_id
1 'polypeptide(L)'
;MFVSNESEVNSTNESETNSSSSSSGSSGSSQKFANIISVIREQFRDIFDRVKGANDYTLDQMCGIVSVDILSRLGMGVIGKDTIKGFYHGENINSKNLEKIGAWIDHTHLHRY
;
A
#
# COMPACT_ATOMS: atom_id res chain seq x y z
N MET A 1 14.98 48.91 -59.72
CA MET A 1 14.83 47.47 -60.00
C MET A 1 13.53 47.03 -59.34
N PHE A 2 12.67 46.37 -60.12
CA PHE A 2 11.29 45.97 -59.79
C PHE A 2 11.22 44.97 -58.63
N VAL A 3 10.04 44.79 -58.02
CA VAL A 3 9.27 43.53 -58.04
C VAL A 3 8.05 43.66 -57.12
N SER A 4 6.94 43.09 -57.59
CA SER A 4 5.61 43.06 -57.00
C SER A 4 5.34 41.76 -56.19
N ASN A 5 4.19 41.73 -55.51
CA ASN A 5 3.28 40.59 -55.26
C ASN A 5 3.41 39.68 -54.00
N GLU A 6 2.25 39.61 -53.31
CA GLU A 6 1.47 38.52 -52.69
C GLU A 6 2.09 37.33 -51.90
N SER A 7 1.46 37.01 -50.76
CA SER A 7 1.12 35.66 -50.22
C SER A 7 0.88 35.78 -48.70
N GLU A 8 -0.35 35.60 -48.22
CA GLU A 8 -1.03 34.35 -47.83
C GLU A 8 -0.76 33.87 -46.39
N VAL A 9 -1.87 33.47 -45.78
CA VAL A 9 -2.20 33.05 -44.42
C VAL A 9 -1.28 32.00 -43.79
N ASN A 10 -1.11 32.03 -42.45
CA ASN A 10 -1.19 30.83 -41.60
C ASN A 10 -1.27 31.17 -40.09
N SER A 11 -2.36 30.71 -39.47
CA SER A 11 -2.57 30.20 -38.10
C SER A 11 -1.70 30.67 -36.93
N THR A 12 -2.33 30.96 -35.79
CA THR A 12 -2.42 30.03 -34.64
C THR A 12 -3.17 30.64 -33.45
N ASN A 13 -4.34 30.05 -33.18
CA ASN A 13 -4.93 29.77 -31.86
C ASN A 13 -5.12 30.91 -30.84
N GLU A 14 -6.26 31.57 -30.93
CA GLU A 14 -6.88 32.25 -29.78
C GLU A 14 -7.72 31.22 -29.01
N SER A 15 -7.33 30.92 -27.77
CA SER A 15 -8.21 30.20 -26.85
C SER A 15 -8.27 30.99 -25.57
N GLU A 16 -9.40 31.67 -25.44
CA GLU A 16 -9.76 32.48 -24.31
C GLU A 16 -9.93 31.61 -23.06
N THR A 17 -9.33 32.09 -21.99
CA THR A 17 -9.58 31.75 -20.59
C THR A 17 -11.08 31.62 -20.32
N ASN A 18 -11.50 30.60 -19.56
CA ASN A 18 -12.39 30.78 -18.40
C ASN A 18 -12.46 29.53 -17.53
N SER A 19 -12.34 29.80 -16.25
CA SER A 19 -12.13 28.90 -15.14
C SER A 19 -13.35 28.05 -14.79
N SER A 20 -13.06 27.00 -14.01
CA SER A 20 -13.92 26.35 -13.03
C SER A 20 -15.10 25.51 -13.54
N SER A 21 -14.86 24.19 -13.56
CA SER A 21 -15.76 23.26 -12.88
C SER A 21 -14.92 22.25 -12.10
N SER A 22 -14.63 22.61 -10.84
CA SER A 22 -14.20 21.69 -9.81
C SER A 22 -15.30 20.65 -9.59
N SER A 23 -15.18 19.48 -10.20
CA SER A 23 -15.96 18.31 -9.81
C SER A 23 -15.24 17.60 -8.66
N SER A 24 -15.58 18.07 -7.46
CA SER A 24 -15.31 17.41 -6.20
C SER A 24 -15.81 15.97 -6.22
N GLY A 25 -14.92 15.00 -6.02
CA GLY A 25 -15.24 13.58 -6.03
C GLY A 25 -14.39 12.74 -5.07
N SER A 26 -14.36 13.14 -3.80
CA SER A 26 -13.99 12.32 -2.62
C SER A 26 -12.82 11.33 -2.77
N SER A 27 -11.60 11.82 -3.01
CA SER A 27 -10.39 10.97 -2.99
C SER A 27 -9.77 10.83 -1.58
N GLY A 28 -10.41 11.39 -0.56
CA GLY A 28 -9.82 11.52 0.78
C GLY A 28 -9.73 10.21 1.57
N SER A 29 -10.72 9.31 1.47
CA SER A 29 -10.74 8.10 2.32
C SER A 29 -10.02 6.91 1.68
N SER A 30 -10.24 6.64 0.40
CA SER A 30 -9.61 5.52 -0.31
C SER A 30 -8.09 5.67 -0.38
N GLN A 31 -7.60 6.88 -0.61
CA GLN A 31 -6.16 7.17 -0.58
C GLN A 31 -5.58 7.00 0.82
N LYS A 32 -6.26 7.47 1.87
CA LYS A 32 -5.84 7.27 3.26
C LYS A 32 -5.79 5.78 3.63
N PHE A 33 -6.78 5.00 3.19
CA PHE A 33 -6.83 3.57 3.45
C PHE A 33 -5.70 2.82 2.74
N ALA A 34 -5.43 3.15 1.47
CA ALA A 34 -4.28 2.62 0.74
C ALA A 34 -2.95 2.96 1.42
N ASN A 35 -2.80 4.20 1.91
CA ASN A 35 -1.62 4.61 2.65
C ASN A 35 -1.45 3.81 3.94
N ILE A 36 -2.53 3.58 4.70
CA ILE A 36 -2.49 2.77 5.93
C ILE A 36 -2.07 1.33 5.62
N ILE A 37 -2.62 0.70 4.58
CA ILE A 37 -2.24 -0.66 4.18
C ILE A 37 -0.75 -0.70 3.80
N SER A 38 -0.25 0.29 3.06
CA SER A 38 1.17 0.36 2.72
C SER A 38 2.05 0.36 3.96
N VAL A 39 1.75 1.26 4.91
CA VAL A 39 2.51 1.38 6.16
C VAL A 39 2.50 0.06 6.95
N ILE A 40 1.33 -0.56 7.13
CA ILE A 40 1.23 -1.86 7.82
C ILE A 40 2.07 -2.92 7.10
N ARG A 41 2.05 -2.93 5.77
CA ARG A 41 2.75 -3.92 4.96
C ARG A 41 4.28 -3.73 5.01
N GLU A 42 4.75 -2.49 5.06
CA GLU A 42 6.17 -2.15 5.24
C GLU A 42 6.66 -2.59 6.63
N GLN A 43 5.94 -2.21 7.68
CA GLN A 43 6.25 -2.60 9.06
C GLN A 43 6.22 -4.12 9.25
N PHE A 44 5.21 -4.78 8.68
CA PHE A 44 5.11 -6.23 8.69
C PHE A 44 6.35 -6.87 8.09
N ARG A 45 6.76 -6.44 6.89
CA ARG A 45 7.92 -7.00 6.20
C ARG A 45 9.22 -6.82 6.98
N ASP A 46 9.46 -5.62 7.51
CA ASP A 46 10.69 -5.36 8.28
C ASP A 46 10.83 -6.34 9.46
N ILE A 47 9.77 -6.47 10.26
CA ILE A 47 9.76 -7.39 11.41
C ILE A 47 9.85 -8.83 10.94
N PHE A 48 9.06 -9.18 9.92
CA PHE A 48 8.99 -10.53 9.39
C PHE A 48 10.35 -11.01 8.89
N ASP A 49 11.02 -10.21 8.05
CA ASP A 49 12.33 -10.54 7.48
C ASP A 49 13.42 -10.53 8.55
N ARG A 50 13.36 -9.62 9.53
CA ARG A 50 14.30 -9.63 10.66
C ARG A 50 14.19 -10.91 11.47
N VAL A 51 12.99 -11.31 11.89
CA VAL A 51 12.80 -12.53 12.70
C VAL A 51 13.14 -13.76 11.88
N LYS A 52 12.72 -13.81 10.62
CA LYS A 52 13.03 -14.89 9.69
C LYS A 52 14.54 -15.07 9.52
N GLY A 53 15.28 -13.99 9.25
CA GLY A 53 16.73 -14.02 9.05
C GLY A 53 17.51 -14.31 10.33
N ALA A 54 17.07 -13.80 11.48
CA ALA A 54 17.75 -14.05 12.76
C ALA A 54 17.64 -15.50 13.25
N ASN A 55 16.68 -16.27 12.73
CA ASN A 55 16.41 -17.65 13.15
C ASN A 55 16.52 -18.65 11.99
N ASP A 56 17.01 -18.23 10.82
CA ASP A 56 17.13 -19.04 9.61
C ASP A 56 15.82 -19.76 9.19
N TYR A 57 14.68 -19.10 9.41
CA TYR A 57 13.38 -19.67 9.05
C TYR A 57 13.11 -19.58 7.55
N THR A 58 12.49 -20.62 7.01
CA THR A 58 11.84 -20.53 5.70
C THR A 58 10.62 -19.61 5.76
N LEU A 59 10.17 -19.11 4.59
CA LEU A 59 8.97 -18.30 4.50
C LEU A 59 7.73 -19.02 5.09
N ASP A 60 7.61 -20.34 4.86
CA ASP A 60 6.47 -21.12 5.35
C ASP A 60 6.48 -21.29 6.87
N GLN A 61 7.66 -21.56 7.45
CA GLN A 61 7.83 -21.64 8.91
C GLN A 61 7.47 -20.31 9.57
N MET A 62 7.97 -19.19 9.02
CA MET A 62 7.67 -17.87 9.57
C MET A 62 6.18 -17.54 9.47
N CYS A 63 5.50 -17.88 8.37
CA CYS A 63 4.05 -17.73 8.26
C CYS A 63 3.29 -18.56 9.30
N GLY A 64 3.78 -19.77 9.61
CA GLY A 64 3.25 -20.60 10.69
C GLY A 64 3.42 -19.97 12.07
N ILE A 65 4.60 -19.40 12.35
CA ILE A 65 4.88 -18.71 13.62
C ILE A 65 3.95 -17.52 13.81
N VAL A 66 3.81 -16.66 12.79
CA VAL A 66 2.91 -15.50 12.86
C VAL A 66 1.46 -15.93 13.07
N SER A 67 1.02 -16.99 12.39
CA SER A 67 -0.32 -17.56 12.55
C SER A 67 -0.58 -18.01 13.99
N VAL A 68 0.37 -18.74 14.58
CA VAL A 68 0.31 -19.20 15.97
C VAL A 68 0.38 -18.02 16.94
N ASP A 69 1.23 -17.03 16.71
CA ASP A 69 1.34 -15.86 17.58
C ASP A 69 0.03 -15.05 17.61
N ILE A 70 -0.58 -14.82 16.45
CA ILE A 70 -1.88 -14.15 16.37
C ILE A 70 -2.97 -14.92 17.11
N LEU A 71 -2.98 -16.25 16.99
CA LEU A 71 -3.95 -17.09 17.67
C LEU A 71 -3.71 -17.14 19.18
N SER A 72 -2.49 -17.45 19.60
CA SER A 72 -2.15 -17.82 20.97
C SER A 72 -1.75 -16.63 21.84
N ARG A 73 -1.06 -15.62 21.29
CA ARG A 73 -0.62 -14.45 22.06
C ARG A 73 -1.66 -13.34 22.05
N LEU A 74 -2.31 -13.11 20.90
CA LEU A 74 -3.28 -12.02 20.76
C LEU A 74 -4.73 -12.46 20.98
N GLY A 75 -5.01 -13.78 20.90
CA GLY A 75 -6.38 -14.29 21.02
C GLY A 75 -7.32 -13.84 19.90
N MET A 76 -6.79 -13.33 18.77
CA MET A 76 -7.60 -12.71 17.70
C MET A 76 -8.19 -13.72 16.70
N GLY A 77 -8.20 -15.01 17.07
CA GLY A 77 -8.71 -16.10 16.25
C GLY A 77 -7.81 -16.44 15.06
N VAL A 78 -8.09 -17.58 14.43
CA VAL A 78 -7.21 -18.19 13.41
C VAL A 78 -7.05 -17.29 12.19
N ILE A 79 -5.81 -17.21 11.69
CA ILE A 79 -5.44 -16.67 10.38
C ILE A 79 -4.59 -17.71 9.65
N GLY A 80 -4.92 -18.00 8.40
CA GLY A 80 -4.20 -19.02 7.62
C GLY A 80 -2.79 -18.57 7.24
N LYS A 81 -1.84 -19.51 7.25
CA LYS A 81 -0.46 -19.24 6.80
C LYS A 81 -0.41 -18.74 5.35
N ASP A 82 -1.29 -19.24 4.49
CA ASP A 82 -1.37 -18.82 3.08
C ASP A 82 -1.83 -17.36 2.95
N THR A 83 -2.73 -16.91 3.84
CA THR A 83 -3.15 -15.51 3.90
C THR A 83 -1.99 -14.60 4.30
N ILE A 84 -1.18 -15.01 5.29
CA ILE A 84 0.00 -14.26 5.72
C ILE A 84 1.04 -14.22 4.59
N LYS A 85 1.25 -15.35 3.91
CA LYS A 85 2.16 -15.48 2.77
C LYS A 85 1.74 -14.59 1.61
N GLY A 86 0.45 -14.53 1.29
CA GLY A 86 -0.07 -13.63 0.28
C GLY A 86 0.14 -12.17 0.65
N PHE A 87 -0.12 -11.80 1.91
CA PHE A 87 0.13 -10.43 2.38
C PHE A 87 1.61 -10.03 2.28
N TYR A 88 2.53 -10.95 2.61
CA TYR A 88 3.97 -10.76 2.43
C TYR A 88 4.32 -10.42 0.96
N HIS A 89 3.76 -11.16 0.00
CA HIS A 89 3.95 -10.90 -1.44
C HIS A 89 3.17 -9.68 -1.97
N GLY A 90 2.16 -9.23 -1.25
CA GLY A 90 1.36 -8.06 -1.62
C GLY A 90 -0.01 -8.30 -2.16
N GLU A 91 -0.53 -9.49 -1.93
CA GLU A 91 -1.92 -9.78 -2.19
C GLU A 91 -2.81 -8.94 -1.27
N ASN A 92 -3.99 -8.59 -1.80
CA ASN A 92 -4.96 -7.83 -1.06
C ASN A 92 -5.56 -8.71 0.05
N ILE A 93 -5.81 -8.11 1.20
CA ILE A 93 -6.30 -8.82 2.37
C ILE A 93 -7.56 -8.13 2.92
N ASN A 94 -8.48 -8.92 3.49
CA ASN A 94 -9.67 -8.36 4.14
C ASN A 94 -9.28 -7.62 5.44
N SER A 95 -10.02 -6.57 5.77
CA SER A 95 -9.83 -5.72 6.95
C SER A 95 -9.70 -6.49 8.25
N LYS A 96 -10.49 -7.57 8.45
CA LYS A 96 -10.38 -8.42 9.64
C LYS A 96 -9.01 -9.07 9.80
N ASN A 97 -8.41 -9.53 8.71
CA ASN A 97 -7.09 -10.14 8.78
C ASN A 97 -5.98 -9.07 8.81
N LEU A 98 -6.22 -7.89 8.21
CA LEU A 98 -5.35 -6.73 8.34
C LEU A 98 -5.24 -6.26 9.79
N GLU A 99 -6.37 -6.23 10.53
CA GLU A 99 -6.41 -5.89 11.96
C GLU A 99 -5.55 -6.84 12.80
N LYS A 100 -5.65 -8.15 12.53
CA LYS A 100 -4.83 -9.18 13.20
C LYS A 100 -3.33 -8.97 12.95
N ILE A 101 -2.96 -8.68 11.71
CA ILE A 101 -1.57 -8.41 11.33
C ILE A 101 -1.08 -7.11 11.99
N GLY A 102 -1.90 -6.06 11.98
CA GLY A 102 -1.61 -4.80 12.67
C GLY A 102 -1.35 -4.99 14.16
N ALA A 103 -2.19 -5.77 14.84
CA ALA A 103 -2.00 -6.09 16.25
C ALA A 103 -0.73 -6.92 16.53
N TRP A 104 -0.38 -7.84 15.63
CA TRP A 104 0.88 -8.59 15.74
C TRP A 104 2.11 -7.69 15.59
N ILE A 105 2.07 -6.73 14.67
CA ILE A 105 3.13 -5.72 14.50
C ILE A 105 3.30 -4.91 15.78
N ASP A 106 2.19 -4.38 16.33
CA ASP A 106 2.20 -3.57 17.55
C ASP A 106 2.78 -4.36 18.74
N HIS A 107 2.30 -5.59 18.95
CA HIS A 107 2.81 -6.48 20.00
C HIS A 107 4.30 -6.82 19.84
N THR A 108 4.77 -7.02 18.60
CA THR A 108 6.18 -7.35 18.34
C THR A 108 7.09 -6.12 18.45
N HIS A 109 6.55 -4.91 18.24
CA HIS A 109 7.25 -3.66 18.52
C HIS A 109 7.40 -3.40 20.03
N LEU A 110 6.38 -3.72 20.82
CA LEU A 110 6.37 -3.47 22.27
C LEU A 110 7.34 -4.37 23.05
N HIS A 111 7.55 -5.61 22.62
CA HIS A 111 8.47 -6.55 23.27
C HIS A 111 9.94 -6.40 22.85
N ARG A 112 10.32 -5.27 22.24
CA ARG A 112 11.67 -5.02 21.72
C ARG A 112 12.61 -4.29 22.70
N TYR A 113 12.22 -4.15 23.98
CA TYR A 113 13.06 -3.62 25.06
C TYR A 113 12.83 -4.38 26.36
#